data_AF-A0A960R132-F1
#
_entry.id   AF-A0A960R132-F1
#
_cell.length_a   1.000
_cell.length_b   1.000
_cell.length_c   1.000
_cell.angle_alpha   90.00
_cell.angle_beta   90.00
_cell.angle_gamma   90.00
#
_symmetry.space_group_name_H-M   'P 1'
#
loop_
_entity.id
_entity.type
_entity.pdbx_description
1 polymer ?
#
loop_
_entity_poly.entity_id
_entity_poly.type
_entity_poly.pdbx_seq_one_letter_code
_entity_poly.pdbx_strand_id
1 'polypeptide(L)'
;MDGDISLVEFAEAAPEPLDPEDLTSFAITEDPGQSYAKKALTTVPVRKPSKEAFVRTSAEADAWKLYPLLELKEEGKFYLLAPQIAAALEYEGESTLVKARLVPTVDRQGNLCLWPLKETERENDWNISALRAANMAKEMWLRLVSNMSGGFYDTFVAKTQDVEPVWPEEDFAAILKIAFEGRVIKDRDHPVLKHLRGE
;
A
#
# COMPACT_ATOMS: atom_id res chain seq x y z
N MET A 1 -41.45 54.69 -2.65
CA MET A 1 -42.39 54.33 -1.58
C MET A 1 -42.17 52.87 -1.30
N ASP A 2 -41.38 52.64 -0.26
CA ASP A 2 -41.56 51.61 0.76
C ASP A 2 -41.56 50.15 0.28
N GLY A 3 -40.35 49.61 0.15
CA GLY A 3 -40.10 48.17 0.21
C GLY A 3 -39.85 47.78 1.66
N ASP A 4 -40.91 47.30 2.30
CA ASP A 4 -40.95 46.81 3.68
C ASP A 4 -40.03 45.59 3.82
N ILE A 5 -39.04 45.66 4.71
CA ILE A 5 -38.14 44.54 5.02
C ILE A 5 -38.82 43.75 6.13
N SER A 6 -39.50 42.66 5.78
CA SER A 6 -40.03 41.72 6.76
C SER A 6 -38.89 40.98 7.46
N LEU A 7 -38.72 41.26 8.75
CA LEU A 7 -37.96 40.43 9.67
C LEU A 7 -38.67 39.08 9.79
N VAL A 8 -38.07 38.04 9.22
CA VAL A 8 -38.49 36.65 9.46
C VAL A 8 -37.96 36.24 10.83
N GLU A 9 -38.86 36.12 11.80
CA GLU A 9 -38.57 35.48 13.10
C GLU A 9 -38.23 34.00 12.85
N PHE A 10 -36.98 33.63 13.09
CA PHE A 10 -36.61 32.23 13.25
C PHE A 10 -37.04 31.80 14.64
N ALA A 11 -38.19 31.15 14.75
CA ALA A 11 -38.55 30.41 15.95
C ALA A 11 -37.59 29.22 16.09
N GLU A 12 -36.68 29.31 17.07
CA GLU A 12 -35.84 28.19 17.48
C GLU A 12 -36.73 27.16 18.18
N ALA A 13 -37.17 26.16 17.43
CA ALA A 13 -37.89 25.02 18.00
C ALA A 13 -36.92 24.24 18.90
N ALA A 14 -37.29 24.06 20.17
CA ALA A 14 -36.53 23.24 21.10
C ALA A 14 -36.38 21.81 20.51
N PRO A 15 -35.18 21.20 20.58
CA PRO A 15 -34.96 19.89 20.01
C PRO A 15 -35.87 18.86 20.71
N GLU A 16 -36.56 18.05 19.92
CA GLU A 16 -37.40 16.97 20.43
C GLU A 16 -36.56 15.96 21.24
N PRO A 17 -37.11 15.38 22.33
CA PRO A 17 -36.38 14.42 23.14
C PRO A 17 -36.06 13.16 22.33
N LEU A 18 -34.79 12.73 22.41
CA LEU A 18 -34.26 11.57 21.70
C LEU A 18 -35.03 10.29 22.06
N ASP A 19 -35.54 9.59 21.04
CA ASP A 19 -36.11 8.25 21.18
C ASP A 19 -34.98 7.21 21.29
N PRO A 20 -34.86 6.50 22.43
CA PRO A 20 -33.80 5.51 22.65
C PRO A 20 -33.87 4.27 21.75
N GLU A 21 -34.97 4.03 21.03
CA GLU A 21 -35.09 2.91 20.08
C GLU A 21 -34.91 3.33 18.60
N ASP A 22 -34.81 4.64 18.32
CA ASP A 22 -34.57 5.13 16.96
C ASP A 22 -33.07 5.16 16.63
N LEU A 23 -32.58 4.03 16.11
CA LEU A 23 -31.20 3.88 15.66
C LEU A 23 -30.83 4.76 14.45
N THR A 24 -31.80 5.39 13.78
CA THR A 24 -31.51 6.31 12.65
C THR A 24 -30.92 7.64 13.11
N SER A 25 -31.09 7.99 14.39
CA SER A 25 -30.44 9.15 15.04
C SER A 25 -28.91 9.02 15.19
N PHE A 26 -28.37 7.79 15.02
CA PHE A 26 -26.93 7.52 14.97
C PHE A 26 -26.37 7.55 13.53
N ALA A 27 -27.20 7.80 12.52
CA ALA A 27 -26.74 7.91 11.15
C ALA A 27 -25.86 9.15 10.99
N ILE A 28 -24.56 8.93 10.74
CA ILE A 28 -23.66 9.98 10.29
C ILE A 28 -24.07 10.30 8.85
N THR A 29 -24.79 11.40 8.66
CA THR A 29 -24.90 12.06 7.37
C THR A 29 -23.56 12.74 7.10
N GLU A 30 -22.65 12.01 6.43
CA GLU A 30 -21.52 12.66 5.79
C GLU A 30 -22.08 13.56 4.68
N ASP A 31 -22.02 14.87 4.90
CA ASP A 31 -22.10 15.83 3.81
C ASP A 31 -20.83 15.60 2.96
N PRO A 32 -20.93 15.22 1.67
CA PRO A 32 -19.78 15.13 0.77
C PRO A 32 -19.32 16.55 0.39
N GLY A 33 -19.10 17.38 1.41
CA GLY A 33 -18.47 18.67 1.33
C GLY A 33 -17.03 18.46 0.87
N GLN A 34 -16.81 18.77 -0.40
CA GLN A 34 -15.55 19.14 -1.03
C GLN A 34 -14.38 19.24 -0.02
N SER A 35 -13.65 18.14 0.14
CA SER A 35 -12.45 18.15 0.98
C SER A 35 -11.40 19.02 0.28
N TYR A 36 -11.13 20.21 0.83
CA TYR A 36 -9.99 21.05 0.44
C TYR A 36 -8.65 20.51 1.00
N ALA A 37 -8.67 19.38 1.71
CA ALA A 37 -7.47 18.78 2.29
C ALA A 37 -6.86 17.75 1.34
N LYS A 38 -5.63 18.03 0.88
CA LYS A 38 -4.80 17.07 0.15
C LYS A 38 -4.20 16.08 1.15
N LYS A 39 -4.43 14.77 0.93
CA LYS A 39 -3.80 13.70 1.72
C LYS A 39 -2.29 13.73 1.47
N ALA A 40 -1.50 14.11 2.48
CA ALA A 40 -0.05 14.03 2.41
C ALA A 40 0.41 12.57 2.54
N LEU A 41 1.30 12.13 1.65
CA LEU A 41 1.88 10.80 1.71
C LEU A 41 3.01 10.77 2.75
N THR A 42 2.68 10.42 4.00
CA THR A 42 3.66 10.37 5.10
C THR A 42 4.29 9.00 5.30
N THR A 43 3.58 7.94 4.90
CA THR A 43 4.02 6.56 5.12
C THR A 43 3.63 5.70 3.93
N VAL A 44 4.59 4.92 3.42
CA VAL A 44 4.34 3.92 2.38
C VAL A 44 4.73 2.53 2.89
N PRO A 45 3.77 1.64 3.19
CA PRO A 45 4.08 0.31 3.65
C PRO A 45 4.69 -0.54 2.52
N VAL A 46 5.70 -1.32 2.84
CA VAL A 46 6.35 -2.28 1.93
C VAL A 46 5.85 -3.68 2.28
N ARG A 47 4.83 -4.17 1.58
CA ARG A 47 4.16 -5.45 1.88
C ARG A 47 3.28 -5.93 0.73
N LYS A 48 2.88 -7.20 0.78
CA LYS A 48 1.78 -7.70 -0.06
C LYS A 48 0.49 -6.91 0.19
N PRO A 49 -0.33 -6.62 -0.84
CA PRO A 49 -1.66 -6.07 -0.66
C PRO A 49 -2.55 -6.99 0.20
N SER A 50 -3.58 -6.40 0.82
CA SER A 50 -4.50 -7.12 1.69
C SER A 50 -5.24 -8.21 0.93
N LYS A 51 -5.54 -9.34 1.60
CA LYS A 51 -6.37 -10.42 1.05
C LYS A 51 -7.83 -10.00 0.78
N GLU A 52 -8.27 -8.90 1.39
CA GLU A 52 -9.62 -8.35 1.30
C GLU A 52 -9.74 -7.24 0.24
N ALA A 53 -8.61 -6.66 -0.19
CA ALA A 53 -8.61 -5.53 -1.11
C ALA A 53 -8.51 -5.99 -2.56
N PHE A 54 -9.33 -5.39 -3.43
CA PHE A 54 -9.06 -5.38 -4.86
C PHE A 54 -8.07 -4.25 -5.17
N VAL A 55 -7.02 -4.57 -5.92
CA VAL A 55 -5.90 -3.67 -6.16
C VAL A 55 -5.57 -3.51 -7.64
N ARG A 56 -4.92 -2.40 -7.95
CA ARG A 56 -4.26 -2.08 -9.22
C ARG A 56 -2.77 -1.85 -8.97
N THR A 57 -1.94 -2.25 -9.91
CA THR A 57 -0.49 -2.00 -9.89
C THR A 57 -0.11 -0.94 -10.91
N SER A 58 0.95 -0.18 -10.62
CA SER A 58 1.45 0.84 -11.54
C SER A 58 2.06 0.17 -12.78
N ALA A 59 1.79 0.75 -13.95
CA ALA A 59 2.36 0.32 -15.21
C ALA A 59 3.68 1.05 -15.55
N GLU A 60 4.12 2.01 -14.72
CA GLU A 60 5.35 2.77 -14.95
C GLU A 60 6.59 1.87 -14.96
N ALA A 61 7.50 2.06 -15.91
CA ALA A 61 8.65 1.16 -16.08
C ALA A 61 9.58 1.12 -14.86
N ASP A 62 9.77 2.27 -14.18
CA ASP A 62 10.67 2.37 -13.02
C ASP A 62 10.20 1.53 -11.83
N ALA A 63 8.88 1.38 -11.66
CA ALA A 63 8.26 0.55 -10.62
C ALA A 63 8.56 -0.96 -10.77
N TRP A 64 9.07 -1.40 -11.92
CA TRP A 64 9.32 -2.81 -12.22
C TRP A 64 10.80 -3.19 -12.23
N LYS A 65 11.68 -2.27 -11.83
CA LYS A 65 13.11 -2.53 -11.62
C LYS A 65 13.35 -3.42 -10.39
N LEU A 66 14.46 -4.16 -10.42
CA LEU A 66 14.90 -4.97 -9.29
C LEU A 66 15.71 -4.14 -8.30
N TYR A 67 15.41 -4.36 -7.02
CA TYR A 67 16.11 -3.75 -5.89
C TYR A 67 16.66 -4.86 -4.98
N PRO A 68 17.91 -4.72 -4.49
CA PRO A 68 18.43 -5.59 -3.45
C PRO A 68 17.84 -5.17 -2.09
N LEU A 69 17.24 -6.12 -1.40
CA LEU A 69 16.62 -5.92 -0.10
C LEU A 69 17.17 -6.92 0.90
N LEU A 70 17.22 -6.51 2.16
CA LEU A 70 17.32 -7.41 3.30
C LEU A 70 15.90 -7.66 3.83
N GLU A 71 15.49 -8.92 3.93
CA GLU A 71 14.18 -9.30 4.48
C GLU A 71 14.33 -9.92 5.87
N LEU A 72 13.82 -9.24 6.89
CA LEU A 72 13.64 -9.81 8.22
C LEU A 72 12.25 -10.41 8.31
N LYS A 73 12.15 -11.72 8.02
CA LYS A 73 10.85 -12.42 7.88
C LYS A 73 10.00 -12.38 9.15
N GLU A 74 10.62 -12.53 10.32
CA GLU A 74 9.92 -12.53 11.61
C GLU A 74 9.27 -11.17 11.91
N GLU A 75 9.91 -10.08 11.49
CA GLU A 75 9.37 -8.72 11.64
C GLU A 75 8.47 -8.30 10.46
N GLY A 76 8.47 -9.05 9.36
CA GLY A 76 7.82 -8.66 8.11
C GLY A 76 8.38 -7.36 7.52
N LYS A 77 9.66 -7.06 7.77
CA LYS A 77 10.31 -5.80 7.35
C LYS A 77 11.31 -6.02 6.22
N PHE A 78 11.37 -5.02 5.34
CA PHE A 78 12.36 -4.90 4.29
C PHE A 78 13.26 -3.69 4.55
N TYR A 79 14.55 -3.86 4.26
CA TYR A 79 15.53 -2.78 4.21
C TYR A 79 16.10 -2.69 2.81
N LEU A 80 16.23 -1.47 2.30
CA LEU A 80 16.87 -1.23 1.01
C LEU A 80 18.40 -1.25 1.18
N LEU A 81 19.09 -2.00 0.33
CA LEU A 81 20.54 -2.15 0.41
C LEU A 81 21.24 -1.24 -0.60
N ALA A 82 22.31 -0.58 -0.16
CA ALA A 82 23.25 0.03 -1.10
C ALA A 82 23.96 -1.07 -1.92
N PRO A 83 24.29 -0.83 -3.21
CA PRO A 83 24.84 -1.87 -4.09
C PRO A 83 26.08 -2.58 -3.55
N GLN A 84 26.99 -1.84 -2.90
CA GLN A 84 28.20 -2.40 -2.30
C GLN A 84 27.92 -3.35 -1.12
N ILE A 85 26.83 -3.09 -0.37
CA ILE A 85 26.42 -3.97 0.73
C ILE A 85 25.72 -5.20 0.18
N ALA A 86 24.85 -5.04 -0.81
CA ALA A 86 24.23 -6.17 -1.49
C ALA A 86 25.27 -7.14 -2.07
N ALA A 87 26.30 -6.62 -2.75
CA ALA A 87 27.38 -7.45 -3.29
C ALA A 87 28.18 -8.18 -2.21
N ALA A 88 28.43 -7.53 -1.07
CA ALA A 88 29.15 -8.15 0.04
C ALA A 88 28.32 -9.27 0.70
N LEU A 89 27.02 -9.02 0.92
CA LEU A 89 26.10 -10.03 1.47
C LEU A 89 25.88 -11.21 0.51
N GLU A 90 25.87 -10.95 -0.80
CA GLU A 90 25.79 -11.99 -1.83
C GLU A 90 27.04 -12.87 -1.81
N TYR A 91 28.24 -12.29 -1.69
CA TYR A 91 29.49 -13.03 -1.53
C TYR A 91 29.52 -13.90 -0.27
N GLU A 92 28.90 -13.43 0.82
CA GLU A 92 28.80 -14.14 2.10
C GLU A 92 27.71 -15.22 2.13
N GLY A 93 26.85 -15.28 1.10
CA GLY A 93 25.73 -16.23 1.05
C GLY A 93 24.64 -15.91 2.07
N GLU A 94 24.43 -14.63 2.40
CA GLU A 94 23.42 -14.18 3.36
C GLU A 94 22.00 -14.56 2.90
N SER A 95 21.36 -15.48 3.64
CA SER A 95 20.05 -16.04 3.30
C SER A 95 18.88 -15.06 3.36
N THR A 96 19.04 -13.93 4.06
CA THR A 96 18.05 -12.85 4.16
C THR A 96 18.13 -11.83 3.02
N LEU A 97 19.16 -11.91 2.17
CA LEU A 97 19.27 -11.13 0.95
C LEU A 97 18.23 -11.61 -0.07
N VAL A 98 17.42 -10.68 -0.58
CA VAL A 98 16.45 -10.94 -1.65
C VAL A 98 16.55 -9.86 -2.73
N LYS A 99 16.25 -10.24 -3.98
CA LYS A 99 16.05 -9.29 -5.09
C LYS A 99 14.55 -9.22 -5.36
N ALA A 100 13.98 -8.02 -5.37
CA ALA A 100 12.54 -7.85 -5.59
C ALA A 100 12.22 -6.60 -6.41
N ARG A 101 11.12 -6.68 -7.16
CA ARG A 101 10.48 -5.50 -7.75
C ARG A 101 9.63 -4.84 -6.68
N LEU A 102 9.71 -3.53 -6.56
CA LEU A 102 8.94 -2.75 -5.59
C LEU A 102 7.80 -2.04 -6.31
N VAL A 103 6.69 -2.76 -6.53
CA VAL A 103 5.62 -2.30 -7.41
C VAL A 103 4.61 -1.46 -6.61
N PRO A 104 4.43 -0.16 -6.92
CA PRO A 104 3.34 0.66 -6.39
C PRO A 104 2.00 -0.01 -6.68
N THR A 105 1.24 -0.23 -5.62
CA THR A 105 -0.04 -0.93 -5.65
C THR A 105 -1.05 -0.13 -4.84
N VAL A 106 -2.19 0.19 -5.44
CA VAL A 106 -3.28 0.93 -4.78
C VAL A 106 -4.53 0.06 -4.69
N ASP A 107 -5.28 0.21 -3.61
CA ASP A 107 -6.66 -0.27 -3.54
C ASP A 107 -7.65 0.78 -4.10
N ARG A 108 -8.94 0.45 -4.08
CA ARG A 108 -10.00 1.35 -4.57
C ARG A 108 -10.14 2.64 -3.76
N GLN A 109 -9.61 2.68 -2.54
CA GLN A 109 -9.60 3.86 -1.69
C GLN A 109 -8.33 4.70 -1.91
N GLY A 110 -7.47 4.32 -2.86
CA GLY A 110 -6.20 5.00 -3.12
C GLY A 110 -5.15 4.74 -2.03
N ASN A 111 -5.29 3.70 -1.21
CA ASN A 111 -4.27 3.35 -0.24
C ASN A 111 -3.09 2.70 -0.95
N LEU A 112 -1.97 3.43 -0.99
CA LEU A 112 -0.73 2.99 -1.60
C LEU A 112 0.04 2.01 -0.70
N CYS A 113 0.60 0.98 -1.30
CA CYS A 113 1.71 0.21 -0.76
C CYS A 113 2.75 -0.10 -1.86
N LEU A 114 3.99 -0.37 -1.47
CA LEU A 114 4.96 -1.00 -2.35
C LEU A 114 4.88 -2.51 -2.15
N TRP A 115 4.49 -3.23 -3.20
CA TRP A 115 4.44 -4.68 -3.16
C TRP A 115 5.80 -5.27 -3.58
N PRO A 116 6.56 -5.90 -2.67
CA PRO A 116 7.77 -6.61 -3.02
C PRO A 116 7.43 -7.92 -3.76
N LEU A 117 7.71 -7.96 -5.06
CA LEU A 117 7.61 -9.15 -5.90
C LEU A 117 9.01 -9.75 -6.05
N LYS A 118 9.28 -10.78 -5.26
CA LYS A 118 10.59 -11.43 -5.18
C LYS A 118 10.93 -12.15 -6.47
N GLU A 119 12.19 -12.03 -6.85
CA GLU A 119 12.82 -12.84 -7.90
C GLU A 119 13.68 -13.90 -7.22
N THR A 120 13.45 -15.16 -7.57
CA THR A 120 14.17 -16.29 -7.02
C THR A 120 14.78 -17.11 -8.15
N GLU A 121 16.01 -17.59 -7.95
CA GLU A 121 16.69 -18.46 -8.92
C GLU A 121 15.98 -19.81 -9.07
N ARG A 122 15.36 -20.28 -7.98
CA ARG A 122 14.50 -21.47 -7.99
C ARG A 122 13.07 -21.06 -8.25
N GLU A 123 12.38 -21.86 -9.05
CA GLU A 123 10.94 -21.70 -9.26
C GLU A 123 10.21 -21.81 -7.90
N ASN A 124 9.32 -20.85 -7.67
CA ASN A 124 8.52 -20.76 -6.47
C ASN A 124 7.12 -20.27 -6.86
N ASP A 125 6.14 -21.15 -6.75
CA ASP A 125 4.77 -20.87 -7.23
C ASP A 125 4.11 -19.70 -6.53
N TRP A 126 4.47 -19.40 -5.28
CA TRP A 126 4.02 -18.18 -4.60
C TRP A 126 4.53 -16.92 -5.29
N ASN A 127 5.81 -16.87 -5.64
CA ASN A 127 6.41 -15.72 -6.33
C ASN A 127 5.88 -15.61 -7.75
N ILE A 128 5.76 -16.74 -8.45
CA ILE A 128 5.27 -16.80 -9.84
C ILE A 128 3.81 -16.33 -9.90
N SER A 129 2.94 -16.85 -9.04
CA SER A 129 1.52 -16.45 -9.00
C SER A 129 1.35 -14.99 -8.56
N ALA A 130 2.14 -14.51 -7.60
CA ALA A 130 2.14 -13.09 -7.22
C ALA A 130 2.55 -12.17 -8.38
N LEU A 131 3.62 -12.52 -9.11
CA LEU A 131 4.09 -11.75 -10.26
C LEU A 131 3.07 -11.74 -11.40
N ARG A 132 2.42 -12.87 -11.67
CA ARG A 132 1.35 -12.96 -12.68
C ARG A 132 0.16 -12.08 -12.30
N ALA A 133 -0.30 -12.18 -11.06
CA ALA A 133 -1.40 -11.37 -10.57
C ALA A 133 -1.06 -9.87 -10.60
N ALA A 134 0.15 -9.49 -10.19
CA ALA A 134 0.60 -8.11 -10.24
C ALA A 134 0.69 -7.57 -11.68
N ASN A 135 1.03 -8.40 -12.67
CA ASN A 135 1.00 -7.99 -14.07
C ASN A 135 -0.43 -7.81 -14.58
N MET A 136 -1.33 -8.74 -14.27
CA MET A 136 -2.76 -8.60 -14.60
C MET A 136 -3.37 -7.36 -13.93
N ALA A 137 -2.90 -7.02 -12.71
CA ALA A 137 -3.35 -5.86 -11.95
C ALA A 137 -2.95 -4.51 -12.57
N LYS A 138 -2.14 -4.51 -13.64
CA LYS A 138 -1.88 -3.30 -14.42
C LYS A 138 -3.10 -2.83 -15.19
N GLU A 139 -4.05 -3.72 -15.45
CA GLU A 139 -5.22 -3.46 -16.31
C GLU A 139 -6.54 -3.77 -15.61
N MET A 140 -6.54 -4.62 -14.59
CA MET A 140 -7.75 -5.05 -13.91
C MET A 140 -7.65 -4.88 -12.39
N TRP A 141 -8.75 -4.57 -11.72
CA TRP A 141 -8.90 -4.71 -10.29
C TRP A 141 -8.94 -6.17 -9.91
N LEU A 142 -7.95 -6.61 -9.12
CA LEU A 142 -7.79 -8.01 -8.72
C LEU A 142 -7.60 -8.13 -7.22
N ARG A 143 -8.06 -9.23 -6.65
CA ARG A 143 -7.81 -9.58 -5.24
C ARG A 143 -7.05 -10.90 -5.18
N LEU A 144 -6.03 -10.95 -4.33
CA LEU A 144 -5.19 -12.13 -4.14
C LEU A 144 -5.51 -12.86 -2.85
N VAL A 145 -5.71 -14.18 -2.93
CA VAL A 145 -5.95 -15.04 -1.78
C VAL A 145 -4.92 -16.16 -1.76
N SER A 146 -4.34 -16.45 -0.60
CA SER A 146 -3.39 -17.55 -0.45
C SER A 146 -4.12 -18.90 -0.54
N ASN A 147 -3.72 -19.74 -1.48
CA ASN A 147 -4.13 -21.14 -1.55
C ASN A 147 -3.06 -22.00 -0.88
N MET A 148 -3.19 -22.17 0.44
CA MET A 148 -2.18 -22.87 1.24
C MET A 148 -2.00 -24.34 0.84
N SER A 149 -3.08 -25.01 0.43
CA SER A 149 -3.03 -26.38 -0.07
C SER A 149 -2.30 -26.50 -1.41
N GLY A 150 -2.45 -25.49 -2.27
CA GLY A 150 -1.85 -25.46 -3.60
C GLY A 150 -0.44 -24.91 -3.63
N GLY A 151 -0.03 -24.11 -2.65
CA GLY A 151 1.28 -23.47 -2.63
C GLY A 151 1.37 -22.23 -3.55
N PHE A 152 0.25 -21.57 -3.84
CA PHE A 152 0.19 -20.40 -4.74
C PHE A 152 -0.94 -19.43 -4.37
N TYR A 153 -1.00 -18.28 -5.05
CA TYR A 153 -2.11 -17.33 -4.90
C TYR A 153 -3.20 -17.57 -5.95
N ASP A 154 -4.44 -17.67 -5.48
CA ASP A 154 -5.62 -17.52 -6.33
C ASP A 154 -5.87 -16.04 -6.61
N THR A 155 -6.22 -15.73 -7.86
CA THR A 155 -6.48 -14.36 -8.32
C THR A 155 -7.95 -14.21 -8.68
N PHE A 156 -8.64 -13.28 -8.03
CA PHE A 156 -10.04 -12.97 -8.27
C PHE A 156 -10.16 -11.63 -8.99
N VAL A 157 -10.74 -11.65 -10.19
CA VAL A 157 -11.03 -10.43 -10.96
C VAL A 157 -12.30 -9.78 -10.43
N ALA A 158 -12.30 -8.48 -10.17
CA ALA A 158 -13.52 -7.77 -9.80
C ALA A 158 -14.52 -7.81 -10.96
N LYS A 159 -15.82 -7.98 -10.65
CA LYS A 159 -16.90 -7.91 -11.66
C LYS A 159 -17.00 -6.54 -12.33
N THR A 160 -16.60 -5.51 -11.59
CA THR A 160 -16.75 -4.10 -11.94
C THR A 160 -15.35 -3.50 -12.09
N GLN A 161 -15.07 -2.88 -13.24
CA GLN A 161 -13.74 -2.39 -13.66
C GLN A 161 -13.78 -0.91 -14.10
N ASP A 162 -14.90 -0.23 -13.88
CA ASP A 162 -15.22 1.13 -14.33
C ASP A 162 -14.55 2.24 -13.51
N VAL A 163 -13.94 1.91 -12.38
CA VAL A 163 -13.20 2.86 -11.55
C VAL A 163 -11.73 2.82 -11.93
N GLU A 164 -11.15 3.95 -12.33
CA GLU A 164 -9.70 4.03 -12.53
C GLU A 164 -8.96 4.21 -11.20
N PRO A 165 -7.73 3.66 -11.05
CA PRO A 165 -6.94 3.87 -9.85
C PRO A 165 -6.49 5.33 -9.72
N VAL A 166 -6.59 5.86 -8.51
CA VAL A 166 -6.01 7.16 -8.15
C VAL A 166 -4.60 6.92 -7.62
N TRP A 167 -3.59 7.43 -8.34
CA TRP A 167 -2.18 7.34 -7.96
C TRP A 167 -1.76 8.56 -7.12
N PRO A 168 -0.74 8.42 -6.24
CA PRO A 168 -0.11 9.56 -5.59
C PRO A 168 0.49 10.53 -6.62
N GLU A 169 0.64 11.79 -6.23
CA GLU A 169 1.34 12.78 -7.07
C GLU A 169 2.87 12.62 -6.98
N GLU A 170 3.36 12.03 -5.88
CA GLU A 170 4.77 11.73 -5.68
C GLU A 170 5.29 10.76 -6.73
N ASP A 171 6.46 11.07 -7.30
CA ASP A 171 7.14 10.15 -8.20
C ASP A 171 7.66 8.91 -7.47
N PHE A 172 8.08 7.90 -8.23
CA PHE A 172 8.56 6.65 -7.65
C PHE A 172 9.77 6.81 -6.73
N ALA A 173 10.67 7.77 -7.00
CA ALA A 173 11.84 8.02 -6.15
C ALA A 173 11.44 8.61 -4.79
N ALA A 174 10.48 9.54 -4.78
CA ALA A 174 9.89 10.09 -3.57
C ALA A 174 9.14 9.01 -2.78
N ILE A 175 8.36 8.16 -3.45
CA ILE A 175 7.68 7.01 -2.84
C ILE A 175 8.70 6.07 -2.17
N LEU A 176 9.81 5.72 -2.85
CA LEU A 176 10.87 4.89 -2.28
C LEU A 176 11.52 5.54 -1.06
N LYS A 177 11.78 6.84 -1.10
CA LYS A 177 12.35 7.58 0.03
C LYS A 177 11.44 7.53 1.26
N ILE A 178 10.14 7.74 1.08
CA ILE A 178 9.15 7.66 2.16
C ILE A 178 9.02 6.21 2.66
N ALA A 179 8.99 5.24 1.75
CA ALA A 179 8.84 3.83 2.10
C ALA A 179 10.01 3.29 2.94
N PHE A 180 11.24 3.69 2.62
CA PHE A 180 12.45 3.20 3.29
C PHE A 180 13.09 4.23 4.22
N GLU A 181 12.35 5.25 4.66
CA GLU A 181 12.85 6.17 5.67
C GLU A 181 13.28 5.39 6.92
N GLY A 182 14.52 5.62 7.38
CA GLY A 182 15.15 4.87 8.48
C GLY A 182 15.45 3.39 8.19
N ARG A 183 15.22 2.90 6.96
CA ARG A 183 15.38 1.49 6.56
C ARG A 183 16.26 1.31 5.33
N VAL A 184 17.34 2.09 5.25
CA VAL A 184 18.37 1.96 4.20
C VAL A 184 19.70 1.57 4.83
N ILE A 185 20.28 0.46 4.38
CA ILE A 185 21.57 -0.07 4.85
C ILE A 185 22.65 0.33 3.86
N LYS A 186 23.60 1.17 4.30
CA LYS A 186 24.64 1.75 3.44
C LYS A 186 26.05 1.26 3.75
N ASP A 187 26.22 0.66 4.92
CA ASP A 187 27.49 0.20 5.46
C ASP A 187 27.29 -1.10 6.27
N ARG A 188 28.40 -1.77 6.62
CA ARG A 188 28.38 -3.05 7.36
C ARG A 188 28.11 -2.89 8.86
N ASP A 189 28.25 -1.67 9.37
CA ASP A 189 28.09 -1.33 10.78
C ASP A 189 26.63 -1.08 11.16
N HIS A 190 25.72 -1.13 10.19
CA HIS A 190 24.29 -0.96 10.41
C HIS A 190 23.77 -1.94 11.50
N PRO A 191 22.98 -1.45 12.49
CA PRO A 191 22.55 -2.26 13.64
C PRO A 191 21.88 -3.59 13.28
N VAL A 192 21.09 -3.61 12.20
CA VAL A 192 20.44 -4.82 11.70
C VAL A 192 21.46 -5.88 11.26
N LEU A 193 22.53 -5.48 10.57
CA LEU A 193 23.55 -6.43 10.14
C LEU A 193 24.39 -6.94 11.32
N LYS A 194 24.64 -6.09 12.32
CA LYS A 194 25.29 -6.49 13.59
C LYS A 194 24.47 -7.56 14.29
N HIS A 195 23.17 -7.31 14.44
CA HIS A 195 22.24 -8.26 15.04
C HIS A 195 22.22 -9.62 14.31
N LEU A 196 22.16 -9.62 12.97
CA LEU A 196 22.22 -10.85 12.18
C LEU A 196 23.53 -11.63 12.35
N ARG A 197 24.64 -10.94 12.64
CA ARG A 197 25.94 -11.56 12.95
C ARG A 197 26.12 -11.95 14.42
N GLY A 198 25.18 -11.60 15.29
CA GLY A 198 25.25 -11.86 16.73
C GLY A 198 26.19 -10.91 17.50
N GLU A 199 26.44 -9.71 16.96
CA GLU A 199 27.22 -8.63 17.59
C GLU A 199 26.41 -7.76 18.54
#